data_AF-A0A9X9A5F9-F1
#
_entry.id   AF-A0A9X9A5F9-F1
#
_cell.length_a   1.000
_cell.length_b   1.000
_cell.length_c   1.000
_cell.angle_alpha   90.00
_cell.angle_beta   90.00
_cell.angle_gamma   90.00
#
_symmetry.space_group_name_H-M   'P 1'
#
loop_
_entity.id
_entity.type
_entity.pdbx_description
1 polymer ?
#
loop_
_entity_poly.entity_id
_entity_poly.type
_entity_poly.pdbx_seq_one_letter_code
_entity_poly.pdbx_strand_id
1 'polypeptide(L)'
;TKRGLPIILAGVLFWVVMSITGFVLSEKQVVWVYLIGMGCVFPFGLMIAAILKIDMFAKGNPLGILAGLIGGINVLNIPLVLLAYF
;
A
#
# COMPACT_ATOMS: atom_id res chain seq x y z
N THR A 1 -11.65 -15.14 11.76
CA THR A 1 -11.95 -13.69 11.79
C THR A 1 -10.78 -12.77 11.41
N LYS A 2 -9.59 -13.27 10.99
CA LYS A 2 -8.42 -12.40 10.67
C LYS A 2 -8.16 -12.20 9.16
N ARG A 3 -9.18 -12.29 8.30
CA ARG A 3 -8.97 -12.50 6.85
C ARG A 3 -8.44 -11.31 6.04
N GLY A 4 -8.38 -10.08 6.55
CA GLY A 4 -7.73 -8.98 5.82
C GLY A 4 -7.04 -7.90 6.65
N LEU A 5 -6.71 -8.23 7.90
CA LEU A 5 -5.80 -7.44 8.72
C LEU A 5 -4.40 -7.22 8.08
N PRO A 6 -3.82 -8.19 7.34
CA PRO A 6 -2.47 -8.05 6.76
C PRO A 6 -2.28 -6.85 5.84
N ILE A 7 -3.28 -6.54 5.01
CA ILE A 7 -3.16 -5.43 4.06
C ILE A 7 -3.41 -4.08 4.75
N ILE A 8 -4.31 -4.03 5.74
CA ILE A 8 -4.46 -2.82 6.56
C ILE A 8 -3.15 -2.52 7.29
N LEU A 9 -2.50 -3.55 7.84
CA LEU A 9 -1.17 -3.43 8.44
C LEU A 9 -0.13 -2.92 7.44
N ALA A 10 -0.10 -3.45 6.21
CA ALA A 10 0.81 -2.98 5.17
C ALA A 10 0.55 -1.51 4.78
N GLY A 11 -0.72 -1.11 4.68
CA GLY A 11 -1.10 0.29 4.41
C GLY A 11 -0.71 1.24 5.53
N VAL A 12 -0.91 0.85 6.79
CA VAL A 12 -0.46 1.62 7.96
C VAL A 12 1.07 1.76 7.95
N LEU A 13 1.80 0.68 7.66
CA LEU A 13 3.25 0.70 7.51
C LEU A 13 3.70 1.68 6.43
N PHE A 14 3.04 1.68 5.27
CA PHE A 14 3.32 2.62 4.19
C PHE A 14 3.08 4.07 4.61
N TRP A 15 1.95 4.37 5.26
CA TRP A 15 1.68 5.74 5.73
C TRP A 15 2.68 6.22 6.79
N VAL A 16 3.14 5.33 7.68
CA VAL A 16 4.20 5.65 8.66
C VAL A 16 5.51 5.98 7.94
N VAL A 17 5.91 5.16 6.95
CA VAL A 17 7.10 5.42 6.14
C VAL A 17 6.96 6.76 5.41
N MET A 18 5.81 7.02 4.79
CA MET A 18 5.53 8.27 4.10
C MET A 18 5.64 9.48 5.01
N SER A 19 5.05 9.43 6.20
CA SER A 19 5.18 10.50 7.20
C SER A 19 6.63 10.75 7.56
N ILE A 20 7.41 9.71 7.88
CA ILE A 20 8.83 9.86 8.24
C ILE A 20 9.61 10.47 7.08
N THR A 21 9.43 9.94 5.86
CA THR A 21 10.14 10.47 4.69
C THR A 21 9.72 11.89 4.33
N GLY A 22 8.48 12.29 4.58
CA GLY A 22 8.00 13.66 4.36
C GLY A 22 8.64 14.70 5.26
N PHE A 23 9.11 14.30 6.46
CA PHE A 23 9.85 15.19 7.37
C PHE A 23 11.35 15.23 7.11
N VAL A 24 11.92 14.17 6.53
CA VAL A 24 13.39 14.00 6.40
C VAL A 24 13.89 14.33 5.00
N LEU A 25 13.09 14.10 3.96
CA LEU A 25 13.51 14.20 2.56
C LEU A 25 12.94 15.43 1.86
N SER A 26 13.62 15.86 0.80
CA SER A 26 13.12 16.92 -0.10
C SER A 26 11.91 16.46 -0.91
N GLU A 27 11.03 17.39 -1.30
CA GLU A 27 9.76 17.08 -2.00
C GLU A 27 9.93 16.12 -3.18
N LYS A 28 10.96 16.33 -4.01
CA LYS A 28 11.25 15.44 -5.15
C LYS A 28 11.56 14.00 -4.72
N GLN A 29 12.31 13.81 -3.64
CA GLN A 29 12.64 12.48 -3.13
C GLN A 29 11.41 11.80 -2.51
N VAL A 30 10.56 12.57 -1.83
CA VAL A 30 9.30 12.07 -1.25
C VAL A 30 8.35 11.56 -2.34
N VAL A 31 8.27 12.26 -3.48
CA VAL A 31 7.47 11.82 -4.64
C VAL A 31 7.96 10.46 -5.15
N TRP A 32 9.26 10.24 -5.28
CA TRP A 32 9.81 8.94 -5.69
C TRP A 32 9.52 7.83 -4.68
N VAL A 33 9.65 8.11 -3.38
CA VAL A 33 9.30 7.16 -2.31
C VAL A 33 7.80 6.83 -2.37
N TYR A 34 6.95 7.82 -2.60
CA TYR A 34 5.50 7.64 -2.72
C TYR A 34 5.14 6.74 -3.92
N LEU A 35 5.75 6.99 -5.08
CA LEU A 35 5.55 6.19 -6.30
C LEU A 35 5.94 4.72 -6.09
N ILE A 36 7.13 4.48 -5.54
CA ILE A 36 7.61 3.12 -5.24
C ILE A 36 6.71 2.46 -4.20
N GLY A 37 6.39 3.18 -3.13
CA GLY A 37 5.60 2.64 -2.04
C GLY A 37 4.17 2.29 -2.44
N MET A 38 3.52 3.07 -3.32
CA MET A 38 2.19 2.72 -3.84
C MET A 38 2.18 1.37 -4.58
N GLY A 39 3.23 1.08 -5.37
CA GLY A 39 3.40 -0.22 -6.01
C GLY A 39 3.73 -1.34 -5.03
N CYS A 40 4.42 -1.03 -3.93
CA CYS A 40 4.89 -2.00 -2.95
C CYS A 40 3.86 -2.36 -1.85
N VAL A 41 2.86 -1.52 -1.56
CA VAL A 41 1.84 -1.79 -0.53
C VAL A 41 1.14 -3.13 -0.74
N PHE A 42 0.79 -3.45 -1.98
CA PHE A 42 0.09 -4.68 -2.33
C PHE A 42 0.96 -5.94 -2.15
N PRO A 43 2.18 -6.05 -2.73
CA PRO A 43 3.06 -7.20 -2.51
C PRO A 43 3.52 -7.32 -1.05
N PHE A 44 3.72 -6.22 -0.31
CA PHE A 44 3.99 -6.29 1.13
C PHE A 44 2.78 -6.82 1.92
N GLY A 45 1.57 -6.42 1.56
CA GLY A 45 0.33 -6.98 2.14
C GLY A 45 0.20 -8.49 1.89
N LEU A 46 0.54 -8.94 0.67
CA LEU A 46 0.60 -10.37 0.33
C LEU A 46 1.67 -11.11 1.15
N MET A 47 2.86 -10.52 1.28
CA MET A 47 3.95 -11.09 2.06
C MET A 47 3.60 -11.21 3.54
N ILE A 48 3.00 -10.18 4.16
CA ILE A 48 2.55 -10.24 5.55
C ILE A 48 1.45 -11.29 5.72
N ALA A 49 0.54 -11.41 4.76
CA ALA A 49 -0.49 -12.44 4.81
C ALA A 49 0.10 -13.86 4.70
N ALA A 50 1.10 -14.06 3.85
CA ALA A 50 1.82 -15.32 3.73
C ALA A 50 2.55 -15.68 5.03
N ILE A 51 3.22 -14.72 5.67
CA ILE A 51 3.87 -14.90 6.99
C ILE A 51 2.84 -15.29 8.06
N LEU A 52 1.67 -14.64 8.05
CA LEU A 52 0.60 -14.90 9.00
C LEU A 52 -0.24 -16.15 8.66
N LYS A 53 0.10 -16.88 7.57
CA LYS A 53 -0.66 -18.01 7.02
C LYS A 53 -2.15 -17.67 6.81
N ILE A 54 -2.43 -16.42 6.47
CA ILE A 54 -3.78 -15.94 6.17
C ILE A 54 -3.99 -16.09 4.66
N ASP A 55 -4.96 -16.90 4.30
CA ASP A 55 -5.36 -17.04 2.90
C ASP A 55 -6.20 -15.83 2.47
N MET A 56 -5.55 -14.90 1.76
CA MET A 56 -6.21 -13.68 1.29
C MET A 56 -7.14 -13.91 0.11
N PHE A 57 -6.92 -14.97 -0.65
CA PHE A 57 -7.75 -15.36 -1.79
C PHE A 57 -8.84 -16.36 -1.40
N ALA A 58 -8.97 -16.68 -0.10
CA ALA A 58 -10.07 -17.47 0.41
C ALA A 58 -11.42 -16.85 -0.02
N LYS A 59 -12.26 -17.66 -0.68
CA LYS A 59 -13.62 -17.26 -1.07
C LYS A 59 -14.38 -16.76 0.15
N GLY A 60 -14.93 -15.54 0.05
CA GLY A 60 -15.60 -14.86 1.16
C GLY A 60 -14.69 -14.00 2.05
N ASN A 61 -13.55 -13.52 1.53
CA ASN A 61 -12.72 -12.52 2.19
C ASN A 61 -13.01 -11.10 1.67
N PRO A 62 -14.01 -10.39 2.22
CA PRO A 62 -14.36 -9.05 1.77
C PRO A 62 -13.22 -8.04 1.97
N LEU A 63 -12.38 -8.22 3.00
CA LEU A 63 -11.26 -7.33 3.27
C LEU A 63 -10.13 -7.48 2.25
N GLY A 64 -9.85 -8.70 1.76
CA GLY A 64 -8.88 -8.93 0.69
C GLY A 64 -9.31 -8.28 -0.64
N ILE A 65 -10.61 -8.36 -0.95
CA ILE A 65 -11.20 -7.70 -2.13
C ILE A 65 -11.15 -6.18 -1.98
N LEU A 66 -11.57 -5.64 -0.84
CA LEU A 66 -11.50 -4.20 -0.53
C LEU A 66 -10.07 -3.68 -0.65
N ALA A 67 -9.11 -4.43 -0.12
CA ALA A 67 -7.72 -4.03 -0.14
C ALA A 67 -7.10 -4.11 -1.54
N GLY A 68 -7.47 -5.10 -2.36
CA GLY A 68 -7.10 -5.13 -3.78
C GLY A 68 -7.71 -3.98 -4.58
N LEU A 69 -8.96 -3.62 -4.30
CA LEU A 69 -9.64 -2.47 -4.92
C LEU A 69 -8.99 -1.13 -4.51
N ILE A 70 -8.78 -0.91 -3.22
CA ILE A 70 -8.17 0.32 -2.69
C ILE A 70 -6.71 0.42 -3.12
N GLY A 71 -5.97 -0.69 -3.12
CA GLY A 71 -4.60 -0.75 -3.63
C GLY A 71 -4.53 -0.47 -5.13
N GLY A 72 -5.41 -1.09 -5.92
CA GLY A 72 -5.50 -0.86 -7.37
C GLY A 72 -5.87 0.58 -7.71
N ILE A 73 -6.82 1.18 -6.99
CA ILE A 73 -7.16 2.61 -7.13
C ILE A 73 -5.99 3.50 -6.72
N ASN A 74 -5.22 3.14 -5.69
CA ASN A 74 -4.03 3.92 -5.30
C ASN A 74 -2.99 3.96 -6.43
N VAL A 75 -2.81 2.88 -7.18
CA VAL A 75 -1.91 2.88 -8.36
C VAL A 75 -2.37 3.89 -9.41
N LEU A 76 -3.69 4.13 -9.54
CA LEU A 76 -4.21 5.17 -10.45
C LEU A 76 -3.92 6.61 -9.98
N ASN A 77 -3.42 6.82 -8.75
CA ASN A 77 -2.93 8.12 -8.31
C ASN A 77 -1.50 8.42 -8.83
N ILE A 78 -0.76 7.41 -9.32
CA ILE A 78 0.60 7.59 -9.87
C ILE A 78 0.65 8.67 -10.97
N PRO A 79 -0.21 8.61 -12.03
CA PRO A 79 -0.18 9.62 -13.09
C PRO A 79 -0.54 11.02 -12.58
N LEU A 80 -1.43 11.10 -11.59
CA LEU A 80 -1.88 12.34 -10.97
C LEU A 80 -0.76 13.04 -10.20
N VAL A 81 0.02 12.26 -9.44
CA VAL A 81 1.20 12.78 -8.73
C VAL A 81 2.30 13.19 -9.69
N LEU A 82 2.51 12.44 -10.78
CA LEU A 82 3.44 12.82 -11.83
C LEU A 82 3.03 14.16 -12.46
N LEU A 83 1.75 14.35 -12.80
CA LEU A 83 1.22 15.59 -13.39
C LEU A 83 1.30 16.81 -12.45
N ALA A 84 1.22 16.60 -11.13
CA ALA A 84 1.25 17.67 -10.15
C ALA A 84 2.67 18.15 -9.81
N TYR A 85 3.67 17.28 -9.92
CA TYR A 85 5.06 17.55 -9.50
C TYR A 85 6.07 17.62 -10.65
N PHE A 86 5.69 17.27 -11.88
CA PHE A 86 6.51 17.40 -13.10
C PHE A 86 5.77 18.22 -14.15
#